data_AF-A0A061RI62-F1
#
_entry.id   AF-A0A061RI62-F1
#
_cell.length_a   1.000
_cell.length_b   1.000
_cell.length_c   1.000
_cell.angle_alpha   90.00
_cell.angle_beta   90.00
_cell.angle_gamma   90.00
#
_symmetry.space_group_name_H-M   'P 1'
#
loop_
_entity.id
_entity.type
_entity.pdbx_description
1 polymer ?
#
loop_
_entity_poly.entity_id
_entity_poly.type
_entity_poly.pdbx_seq_one_letter_code
_entity_poly.pdbx_strand_id
1 'polypeptide(L)'
;MDARLENSSSVSEDAPVGVAFMTGARQNGMEAAAEEVNKVAATDKENEVSLDSGLCSWLKPEQFLEPNFDADTYVGELQRYVPLETLKLELDEHMSFLQNHLVEVINEDYDDFVSLSTKLVNVDGAVLRMRKPLTELRERLVEVQGTVKAELDKLQDGLQRRKDVATARTILDLLQDAAHVASKVDKLLAEVLQGEGEVQGQQLDSRSRLLERVASEVSRLNFYCNKGKGLPFFDEMQPRVNAHYKQMSMHLQTALVAALKEANQSAVFHCLHGYSALGDSAGAEETIRLHSVAPLVQSVVASHTSAGPRAGHSLPRSPGPSSCRLGSFRP
;
A
#
# COMPACT_ATOMS: atom_id res chain seq x y z
N MET A 1 -34.23 8.25 -5.44
CA MET A 1 -33.00 8.84 -6.01
C MET A 1 -31.84 8.09 -5.39
N ASP A 2 -31.51 6.99 -6.06
CA ASP A 2 -30.48 6.03 -5.72
C ASP A 2 -29.08 6.66 -5.79
N ALA A 3 -28.31 6.50 -4.71
CA ALA A 3 -26.87 6.71 -4.73
C ALA A 3 -26.20 5.55 -4.00
N ARG A 4 -25.88 4.57 -4.84
CA ARG A 4 -25.05 3.38 -4.70
C ARG A 4 -23.80 3.66 -3.85
N LEU A 5 -23.70 3.02 -2.68
CA LEU A 5 -22.47 2.94 -1.89
C LEU A 5 -21.60 1.84 -2.48
N GLU A 6 -20.58 2.22 -3.24
CA GLU A 6 -19.53 1.31 -3.67
C GLU A 6 -18.40 1.28 -2.64
N ASN A 7 -18.12 0.04 -2.27
CA ASN A 7 -17.19 -0.47 -1.28
C ASN A 7 -15.75 -0.37 -1.84
N SER A 8 -14.92 0.54 -1.30
CA SER A 8 -13.50 0.62 -1.65
C SER A 8 -12.65 -0.16 -0.65
N SER A 9 -12.63 -1.49 -0.80
CA SER A 9 -11.59 -2.34 -0.23
C SER A 9 -10.34 -2.24 -1.11
N SER A 10 -9.36 -1.44 -0.69
CA SER A 10 -8.02 -1.48 -1.27
C SER A 10 -7.31 -2.75 -0.82
N VAL A 11 -7.59 -3.85 -1.51
CA VAL A 11 -6.77 -5.06 -1.47
C VAL A 11 -5.63 -4.83 -2.47
N SER A 12 -4.45 -4.56 -1.93
CA SER A 12 -3.21 -4.59 -2.68
C SER A 12 -2.90 -6.06 -3.01
N GLU A 13 -3.36 -6.52 -4.17
CA GLU A 13 -2.87 -7.76 -4.78
C GLU A 13 -1.49 -7.50 -5.37
N ASP A 14 -0.46 -7.54 -4.51
CA ASP A 14 0.92 -7.79 -4.95
C ASP A 14 1.01 -9.26 -5.38
N ALA A 15 0.71 -9.51 -6.64
CA ALA A 15 1.00 -10.77 -7.30
C ALA A 15 2.53 -10.95 -7.37
N PRO A 16 3.07 -12.14 -7.03
CA PRO A 16 4.50 -12.36 -7.08
C PRO A 16 5.00 -12.30 -8.53
N VAL A 17 5.92 -11.37 -8.78
CA VAL A 17 6.81 -11.36 -9.94
C VAL A 17 7.65 -12.64 -9.87
N GLY A 18 7.16 -13.73 -10.47
CA GLY A 18 7.83 -15.03 -10.34
C GLY A 18 7.29 -16.19 -11.15
N VAL A 19 6.41 -15.97 -12.14
CA VAL A 19 5.87 -17.08 -12.98
C VAL A 19 5.95 -16.81 -14.49
N ALA A 20 6.57 -15.70 -14.92
CA ALA A 20 6.71 -15.39 -16.34
C ALA A 20 7.93 -16.07 -17.03
N PHE A 21 8.84 -16.70 -16.28
CA PHE A 21 10.08 -17.24 -16.87
C PHE A 21 10.04 -18.74 -17.21
N MET A 22 8.98 -19.47 -16.83
CA MET A 22 8.89 -20.92 -17.10
C MET A 22 7.92 -21.32 -18.23
N THR A 23 7.10 -20.38 -18.72
CA THR A 23 6.18 -20.68 -19.84
C THR A 23 6.89 -20.64 -21.20
N GLY A 24 7.90 -19.76 -21.38
CA GLY A 24 8.67 -19.66 -22.63
C GLY A 24 9.59 -20.86 -22.91
N ALA A 25 10.14 -21.49 -21.88
CA ALA A 25 10.98 -22.68 -22.05
C ALA A 25 10.18 -23.94 -22.41
N ARG A 26 8.89 -23.98 -22.03
CA ARG A 26 8.01 -25.12 -22.30
C ARG A 26 7.42 -25.09 -23.72
N GLN A 27 7.24 -23.90 -24.29
CA GLN A 27 6.83 -23.73 -25.69
C GLN A 27 7.99 -24.00 -26.65
N ASN A 28 9.20 -23.49 -26.36
CA ASN A 28 10.37 -23.75 -27.21
C ASN A 28 10.80 -25.23 -27.21
N GLY A 29 10.59 -25.97 -26.11
CA GLY A 29 10.90 -27.40 -26.06
C GLY A 29 9.87 -28.29 -26.79
N MET A 30 8.62 -27.85 -26.88
CA MET A 30 7.56 -28.61 -27.55
C MET A 30 7.53 -28.34 -29.07
N GLU A 31 7.95 -27.15 -29.50
CA GLU A 31 8.16 -26.78 -30.91
C GLU A 31 9.44 -27.44 -31.47
N ALA A 32 10.53 -27.50 -30.70
CA ALA A 32 11.73 -28.24 -31.07
C ALA A 32 11.48 -29.76 -31.17
N ALA A 33 10.66 -30.33 -30.27
CA ALA A 33 10.28 -31.74 -30.34
C ALA A 33 9.33 -32.03 -31.52
N ALA A 34 8.45 -31.09 -31.88
CA ALA A 34 7.60 -31.21 -33.07
C ALA A 34 8.43 -31.13 -34.36
N GLU A 35 9.47 -30.31 -34.39
CA GLU A 35 10.39 -30.20 -35.53
C GLU A 35 11.35 -31.40 -35.63
N GLU A 36 11.75 -32.01 -34.51
CA GLU A 36 12.51 -33.27 -34.53
C GLU A 36 11.65 -34.47 -34.95
N VAL A 37 10.39 -34.55 -34.49
CA VAL A 37 9.45 -35.59 -34.95
C VAL A 37 9.10 -35.42 -36.44
N ASN A 38 9.03 -34.19 -36.94
CA ASN A 38 8.85 -33.93 -38.36
C ASN A 38 10.11 -34.21 -39.20
N LYS A 39 11.31 -34.12 -38.61
CA LYS A 39 12.56 -34.58 -39.23
C LYS A 39 12.63 -36.11 -39.30
N VAL A 40 12.20 -36.82 -38.25
CA VAL A 40 12.14 -38.30 -38.27
C VAL A 40 11.04 -38.80 -39.25
N ALA A 41 9.91 -38.09 -39.37
CA ALA A 41 8.91 -38.39 -40.38
C ALA A 41 9.33 -38.03 -41.82
N ALA A 42 10.30 -37.11 -41.98
CA ALA A 42 10.91 -36.80 -43.27
C ALA A 42 11.92 -37.87 -43.69
N THR A 43 12.65 -38.49 -42.76
CA THR A 43 13.58 -39.59 -43.07
C THR A 43 12.87 -40.88 -43.50
N ASP A 44 11.63 -41.11 -43.05
CA ASP A 44 10.82 -42.26 -43.51
C ASP A 44 10.31 -42.09 -44.96
N LYS A 45 10.33 -40.88 -45.53
CA LYS A 45 9.94 -40.60 -46.93
C LYS A 45 11.11 -40.57 -47.90
N GLU A 46 12.34 -40.54 -47.42
CA GLU A 46 13.54 -40.48 -48.26
C GLU A 46 14.15 -41.86 -48.52
N ASN A 47 13.61 -42.91 -47.91
CA ASN A 47 14.01 -44.29 -48.19
C ASN A 47 13.05 -45.01 -49.16
N GLU A 48 12.49 -44.28 -50.13
CA GLU A 48 12.12 -44.91 -51.40
C GLU A 48 13.43 -45.37 -52.04
N VAL A 49 13.71 -46.67 -51.92
CA VAL A 49 14.86 -47.34 -52.53
C VAL A 49 14.88 -46.97 -54.01
N SER A 50 15.71 -45.99 -54.34
CA SER A 50 15.84 -45.45 -55.69
C SER A 50 16.69 -46.44 -56.49
N LEU A 51 16.04 -47.50 -56.99
CA LEU A 51 16.65 -48.54 -57.85
C LEU A 51 17.17 -47.99 -59.19
N ASP A 52 16.95 -46.71 -59.47
CA ASP A 52 17.15 -46.08 -60.78
C ASP A 52 18.59 -45.62 -61.07
N SER A 53 19.53 -45.82 -60.16
CA SER A 53 20.83 -45.13 -60.22
C SER A 53 21.86 -45.71 -61.22
N GLY A 54 21.47 -46.64 -62.10
CA GLY A 54 22.41 -47.24 -63.05
C GLY A 54 21.81 -47.96 -64.25
N LEU A 55 20.49 -47.95 -64.42
CA LEU A 55 19.84 -48.78 -65.43
C LEU A 55 19.60 -48.02 -66.73
N CYS A 56 19.71 -48.73 -67.84
CA CYS A 56 19.33 -48.19 -69.14
C CYS A 56 17.85 -47.76 -69.13
N SER A 57 17.56 -46.54 -69.60
CA SER A 57 16.22 -45.91 -69.62
C SER A 57 15.04 -46.73 -70.19
N TRP A 58 15.32 -47.86 -70.84
CA TRP A 58 14.32 -48.77 -71.39
C TRP A 58 13.93 -49.91 -70.43
N LEU A 59 14.74 -50.24 -69.43
CA LEU A 59 14.42 -51.23 -68.40
C LEU A 59 13.81 -50.51 -67.20
N LYS A 60 12.55 -50.81 -66.88
CA LYS A 60 11.82 -50.18 -65.77
C LYS A 60 11.70 -51.16 -64.60
N PRO A 61 12.47 -50.97 -63.51
CA PRO A 61 12.43 -51.86 -62.35
C PRO A 61 11.08 -51.88 -61.64
N GLU A 62 10.37 -50.77 -61.70
CA GLU A 62 9.06 -50.57 -61.07
C GLU A 62 8.03 -51.61 -61.53
N GLN A 63 8.14 -52.09 -62.78
CA GLN A 63 7.22 -53.10 -63.31
C GLN A 63 7.44 -54.48 -62.67
N PHE A 64 8.62 -54.77 -62.13
CA PHE A 64 8.88 -56.01 -61.38
C PHE A 64 8.16 -56.06 -60.02
N LEU A 65 7.73 -54.90 -59.51
CA LEU A 65 7.02 -54.79 -58.24
C LEU A 65 5.49 -54.94 -58.41
N GLU A 66 4.98 -54.98 -59.64
CA GLU A 66 3.55 -55.12 -59.90
C GLU A 66 3.05 -56.54 -59.57
N PRO A 67 1.91 -56.69 -58.87
CA PRO A 67 1.41 -57.99 -58.39
C PRO A 67 0.97 -58.96 -59.49
N ASN A 68 0.75 -58.48 -60.71
CA ASN A 68 0.35 -59.28 -61.88
C ASN A 68 1.46 -59.33 -62.96
N PHE A 69 2.71 -59.14 -62.56
CA PHE A 69 3.84 -59.14 -63.49
C PHE A 69 3.96 -60.48 -64.24
N ASP A 70 3.94 -60.42 -65.57
CA ASP A 70 4.17 -61.56 -66.45
C ASP A 70 5.48 -61.37 -67.23
N ALA A 71 6.47 -62.21 -66.93
CA ALA A 71 7.80 -62.11 -67.48
C ALA A 71 7.82 -62.34 -69.00
N ASP A 72 6.97 -63.25 -69.50
CA ASP A 72 6.96 -63.63 -70.92
C ASP A 72 6.42 -62.50 -71.80
N THR A 73 5.35 -61.83 -71.35
CA THR A 73 4.78 -60.66 -72.04
C THR A 73 5.72 -59.47 -71.99
N TYR A 74 6.35 -59.20 -70.83
CA TYR A 74 7.28 -58.07 -70.67
C TYR A 74 8.56 -58.23 -71.50
N VAL A 75 9.17 -59.43 -71.50
CA VAL A 75 10.32 -59.74 -72.35
C VAL A 75 9.95 -59.69 -73.83
N GLY A 76 8.75 -60.15 -74.20
CA GLY A 76 8.24 -60.08 -75.57
C GLY A 76 8.05 -58.65 -76.10
N GLU A 77 7.68 -57.71 -75.23
CA GLU A 77 7.59 -56.28 -75.55
C GLU A 77 8.98 -55.65 -75.72
N LEU A 78 9.93 -55.99 -74.85
CA LEU A 78 11.31 -55.48 -74.88
C LEU A 78 12.15 -56.06 -76.02
N GLN A 79 11.93 -57.32 -76.41
CA GLN A 79 12.61 -57.98 -77.55
C GLN A 79 12.36 -57.27 -78.89
N ARG A 80 11.29 -56.46 -79.01
CA ARG A 80 11.04 -55.65 -80.22
C ARG A 80 12.05 -54.52 -80.40
N TYR A 81 12.74 -54.13 -79.33
CA TYR A 81 13.60 -52.95 -79.29
C TYR A 81 15.05 -53.26 -78.89
N VAL A 82 15.32 -54.42 -78.26
CA VAL A 82 16.65 -54.78 -77.72
C VAL A 82 16.99 -56.27 -77.98
N PRO A 83 18.24 -56.62 -78.37
CA PRO A 83 18.70 -58.00 -78.46
C PRO A 83 18.62 -58.77 -77.13
N LEU A 84 18.31 -60.06 -77.19
CA LEU A 84 18.07 -60.89 -76.00
C LEU A 84 19.31 -61.05 -75.11
N GLU A 85 20.49 -61.09 -75.72
CA GLU A 85 21.77 -61.20 -75.02
C GLU A 85 22.06 -59.95 -74.18
N THR A 86 21.73 -58.77 -74.70
CA THR A 86 21.88 -57.50 -73.97
C THR A 86 20.87 -57.42 -72.83
N LEU A 87 19.62 -57.86 -73.06
CA LEU A 87 18.60 -57.92 -72.00
C LEU A 87 19.02 -58.83 -70.84
N LYS A 88 19.57 -60.02 -71.15
CA LYS A 88 20.02 -60.96 -70.13
C LYS A 88 21.17 -60.40 -69.28
N LEU A 89 22.17 -59.79 -69.92
CA LEU A 89 23.32 -59.22 -69.21
C LEU A 89 22.88 -58.11 -68.23
N GLU A 90 22.00 -57.21 -68.66
CA GLU A 90 21.47 -56.13 -67.84
C GLU A 90 20.59 -56.65 -66.68
N LEU A 91 19.82 -57.72 -66.89
CA LEU A 91 19.05 -58.38 -65.84
C LEU A 91 19.95 -59.04 -64.77
N ASP A 92 21.01 -59.72 -65.21
CA ASP A 92 21.99 -60.35 -64.30
C ASP A 92 22.79 -59.28 -63.51
N GLU A 93 23.09 -58.15 -64.14
CA GLU A 93 23.71 -56.98 -63.51
C GLU A 93 22.78 -56.34 -62.47
N HIS A 94 21.51 -56.13 -62.81
CA HIS A 94 20.49 -55.60 -61.89
C HIS A 94 20.27 -56.55 -60.69
N MET A 95 20.23 -57.86 -60.91
CA MET A 95 20.10 -58.84 -59.83
C MET A 95 21.30 -58.81 -58.89
N SER A 96 22.51 -58.70 -59.43
CA SER A 96 23.74 -58.61 -58.64
C SER A 96 23.82 -57.31 -57.86
N PHE A 97 23.44 -56.19 -58.48
CA PHE A 97 23.29 -54.89 -57.83
C PHE A 97 22.31 -54.96 -56.66
N LEU A 98 21.11 -55.51 -56.88
CA LEU A 98 20.09 -55.62 -55.84
C LEU A 98 20.54 -56.49 -54.66
N GLN A 99 21.24 -57.61 -54.94
CA GLN A 99 21.80 -58.46 -53.87
C GLN A 99 22.84 -57.72 -53.03
N ASN A 100 23.75 -56.98 -53.67
CA ASN A 100 24.77 -56.20 -52.97
C ASN A 100 24.13 -55.05 -52.20
N HIS A 101 23.18 -54.34 -52.80
CA HIS A 101 22.48 -53.24 -52.17
C HIS A 101 21.65 -53.70 -50.96
N LEU A 102 20.99 -54.87 -51.03
CA LEU A 102 20.30 -55.44 -49.89
C LEU A 102 21.26 -55.73 -48.73
N VAL A 103 22.44 -56.28 -49.01
CA VAL A 103 23.45 -56.56 -47.99
C VAL A 103 24.01 -55.25 -47.41
N GLU A 104 24.21 -54.22 -48.23
CA GLU A 104 24.65 -52.89 -47.79
C GLU A 104 23.62 -52.23 -46.87
N VAL A 105 22.34 -52.18 -47.27
CA VAL A 105 21.25 -51.59 -46.46
C VAL A 105 21.08 -52.35 -45.15
N ILE A 106 21.10 -53.69 -45.18
CA ILE A 106 21.03 -54.49 -43.95
C ILE A 106 22.22 -54.21 -43.02
N ASN A 107 23.43 -54.07 -43.57
CA ASN A 107 24.61 -53.82 -42.75
C ASN A 107 24.63 -52.39 -42.18
N GLU A 108 24.17 -51.39 -42.94
CA GLU A 108 24.04 -49.99 -42.50
C GLU A 108 23.02 -49.88 -41.34
N ASP A 109 21.81 -50.43 -41.54
CA ASP A 109 20.77 -50.43 -40.51
C ASP A 109 21.18 -51.26 -39.28
N TYR A 110 21.97 -52.32 -39.47
CA TYR A 110 22.49 -53.13 -38.37
C TYR A 110 23.51 -52.37 -37.51
N ASP A 111 24.44 -51.65 -38.14
CA ASP A 111 25.41 -50.82 -37.44
C ASP A 111 24.73 -49.69 -36.65
N ASP A 112 23.70 -49.07 -37.23
CA ASP A 112 22.92 -48.04 -36.55
C ASP A 112 22.13 -48.59 -35.36
N PHE A 113 21.48 -49.75 -35.52
CA PHE A 113 20.77 -50.42 -34.44
C PHE A 113 21.71 -50.83 -33.29
N VAL A 114 22.89 -51.36 -33.60
CA VAL A 114 23.90 -51.73 -32.59
C VAL A 114 24.47 -50.48 -31.91
N SER A 115 24.70 -49.39 -32.65
CA SER A 115 25.19 -48.13 -32.07
C SER A 115 24.15 -47.47 -31.16
N LEU A 116 22.87 -47.52 -31.53
CA LEU A 116 21.78 -46.93 -30.75
C LEU A 116 21.52 -47.74 -29.47
N SER A 117 21.50 -49.07 -29.58
CA SER A 117 21.32 -49.96 -28.42
C SER A 117 22.45 -49.80 -27.38
N THR A 118 23.70 -49.68 -27.82
CA THR A 118 24.83 -49.41 -26.91
C THR A 118 24.79 -48.02 -26.28
N LYS A 119 24.34 -46.98 -27.00
CA LYS A 119 24.14 -45.63 -26.44
C LYS A 119 23.02 -45.62 -25.40
N LEU A 120 21.87 -46.22 -25.69
CA LEU A 120 20.70 -46.28 -24.81
C LEU A 120 21.01 -46.96 -23.47
N VAL A 121 21.75 -48.07 -23.48
CA VAL A 121 22.15 -48.78 -22.25
C VAL A 121 22.98 -47.89 -21.30
N ASN A 122 23.73 -46.93 -21.84
CA ASN A 122 24.54 -46.00 -21.05
C ASN A 122 23.75 -44.80 -20.50
N VAL A 123 22.58 -44.50 -21.07
CA VAL A 123 21.71 -43.41 -20.63
C VAL A 123 21.16 -43.71 -19.23
N ASP A 124 20.74 -44.94 -18.95
CA ASP A 124 20.24 -45.33 -17.63
C ASP A 124 21.27 -45.09 -16.52
N GLY A 125 22.53 -45.42 -16.79
CA GLY A 125 23.64 -45.14 -15.88
C GLY A 125 23.86 -43.64 -15.66
N ALA A 126 23.74 -42.81 -16.71
CA ALA A 126 23.86 -41.35 -16.61
C ALA A 126 22.69 -40.73 -15.82
N VAL A 127 21.47 -41.20 -16.06
CA VAL A 127 20.26 -40.78 -15.34
C VAL A 127 20.37 -41.11 -13.85
N LEU A 128 20.84 -42.32 -13.51
CA LEU A 128 21.08 -42.71 -12.11
C LEU A 128 22.15 -41.84 -11.44
N ARG A 129 23.24 -41.51 -12.16
CA ARG A 129 24.29 -40.61 -11.65
C ARG A 129 23.80 -39.18 -11.44
N MET A 130 22.88 -38.68 -12.25
CA MET A 130 22.31 -37.33 -12.10
C MET A 130 21.21 -37.27 -11.03
N ARG A 131 20.48 -38.36 -10.78
CA ARG A 131 19.39 -38.38 -9.80
C ARG A 131 19.87 -38.05 -8.38
N LYS A 132 21.04 -38.56 -7.99
CA LYS A 132 21.61 -38.32 -6.66
C LYS A 132 21.94 -36.84 -6.40
N PRO A 133 22.78 -36.15 -7.20
CA PRO A 133 23.09 -34.74 -6.98
C PRO A 133 21.86 -33.82 -7.09
N LEU A 134 20.87 -34.16 -7.94
CA LEU A 134 19.61 -33.41 -8.01
C LEU A 134 18.76 -33.54 -6.74
N THR A 135 18.77 -34.72 -6.12
CA THR A 135 18.07 -34.95 -4.85
C THR A 135 18.77 -34.20 -3.71
N GLU A 136 20.10 -34.30 -3.63
CA GLU A 136 20.90 -33.56 -2.65
C GLU A 136 20.73 -32.04 -2.80
N LEU A 137 20.69 -31.52 -4.04
CA LEU A 137 20.44 -30.10 -4.29
C LEU A 137 19.03 -29.68 -3.83
N ARG A 138 18.02 -30.51 -4.10
CA ARG A 138 16.65 -30.27 -3.61
C ARG A 138 16.60 -30.21 -2.08
N GLU A 139 17.25 -31.15 -1.40
CA GLU A 139 17.31 -31.19 0.06
C GLU A 139 17.98 -29.93 0.62
N ARG A 140 19.13 -29.53 0.06
CA ARG A 140 19.81 -28.28 0.46
C ARG A 140 18.97 -27.05 0.19
N LEU A 141 18.24 -27.00 -0.92
CA LEU A 141 17.37 -25.86 -1.24
C LEU A 141 16.23 -25.76 -0.23
N VAL A 142 15.63 -26.88 0.16
CA VAL A 142 14.60 -26.91 1.20
C VAL A 142 15.17 -26.45 2.55
N GLU A 143 16.37 -26.88 2.91
CA GLU A 143 17.05 -26.43 4.13
C GLU A 143 17.32 -24.92 4.10
N VAL A 144 17.91 -24.41 3.03
CA VAL A 144 18.15 -22.97 2.85
C VAL A 144 16.83 -22.19 2.87
N GLN A 145 15.80 -22.68 2.18
CA GLN A 145 14.48 -22.05 2.23
C GLN A 145 13.90 -22.03 3.65
N GLY A 146 14.09 -23.11 4.42
CA GLY A 146 13.69 -23.21 5.81
C GLY A 146 14.43 -22.20 6.70
N THR A 147 15.74 -22.09 6.54
CA THR A 147 16.55 -21.10 7.29
C THR A 147 16.17 -19.66 6.95
N VAL A 148 16.01 -19.34 5.65
CA VAL A 148 15.59 -17.99 5.22
C VAL A 148 14.20 -17.64 5.75
N LYS A 149 13.25 -18.57 5.72
CA LYS A 149 11.93 -18.36 6.33
C LYS A 149 12.01 -18.14 7.84
N ALA A 150 12.79 -18.95 8.54
CA ALA A 150 12.98 -18.79 9.98
C ALA A 150 13.63 -17.43 10.34
N GLU A 151 14.60 -16.96 9.55
CA GLU A 151 15.20 -15.64 9.75
C GLU A 151 14.25 -14.49 9.37
N LEU A 152 13.43 -14.66 8.33
CA LEU A 152 12.36 -13.71 7.98
C LEU A 152 11.36 -13.57 9.12
N ASP A 153 10.89 -14.69 9.69
CA ASP A 153 9.93 -14.70 10.79
C ASP A 153 10.53 -14.01 12.03
N LYS A 154 11.78 -14.32 12.38
CA LYS A 154 12.51 -13.64 13.47
C LYS A 154 12.63 -12.14 13.24
N LEU A 155 12.91 -11.72 11.99
CA LEU A 155 13.03 -10.31 11.64
C LEU A 155 11.67 -9.60 11.75
N GLN A 156 10.60 -10.23 11.27
CA GLN A 156 9.25 -9.71 11.35
C GLN A 156 8.79 -9.56 12.80
N ASP A 157 9.04 -10.57 13.65
CA ASP A 157 8.81 -10.51 15.08
C ASP A 157 9.61 -9.37 15.73
N GLY A 158 10.89 -9.22 15.35
CA GLY A 158 11.75 -8.16 15.84
C GLY A 158 11.25 -6.77 15.47
N LEU A 159 10.79 -6.58 14.22
CA LEU A 159 10.19 -5.33 13.74
C LEU A 159 8.88 -5.01 14.46
N GLN A 160 8.03 -6.01 14.67
CA GLN A 160 6.78 -5.85 15.40
C GLN A 160 7.05 -5.44 16.86
N ARG A 161 7.95 -6.13 17.56
CA ARG A 161 8.38 -5.75 18.91
C ARG A 161 8.94 -4.33 18.94
N ARG A 162 9.75 -3.94 17.95
CA ARG A 162 10.31 -2.59 17.87
C ARG A 162 9.22 -1.53 17.67
N LYS A 163 8.20 -1.81 16.88
CA LYS A 163 7.02 -0.95 16.71
C LYS A 163 6.27 -0.81 18.03
N ASP A 164 6.00 -1.92 18.70
CA ASP A 164 5.27 -1.91 19.98
C ASP A 164 6.03 -1.11 21.05
N VAL A 165 7.35 -1.34 21.18
CA VAL A 165 8.22 -0.57 22.09
C VAL A 165 8.26 0.91 21.71
N ALA A 166 8.29 1.25 20.42
CA ALA A 166 8.26 2.65 19.99
C ALA A 166 6.94 3.33 20.38
N THR A 167 5.80 2.66 20.19
CA THR A 167 4.50 3.21 20.60
C THR A 167 4.40 3.38 22.13
N ALA A 168 4.79 2.36 22.89
CA ALA A 168 4.85 2.43 24.35
C ALA A 168 5.74 3.59 24.83
N ARG A 169 6.91 3.78 24.21
CA ARG A 169 7.79 4.91 24.51
C ARG A 169 7.13 6.26 24.24
N THR A 170 6.49 6.43 23.08
CA THR A 170 5.81 7.70 22.77
C THR A 170 4.67 8.01 23.75
N ILE A 171 3.98 6.99 24.25
CA ILE A 171 2.96 7.13 25.29
C ILE A 171 3.61 7.51 26.62
N LEU A 172 4.68 6.84 27.03
CA LEU A 172 5.40 7.16 28.27
C LEU A 172 5.97 8.57 28.26
N ASP A 173 6.56 9.01 27.16
CA ASP A 173 7.06 10.39 26.99
C ASP A 173 5.91 11.40 27.15
N LEU A 174 4.73 11.10 26.57
CA LEU A 174 3.54 11.93 26.72
C LEU A 174 3.03 11.98 28.17
N LEU A 175 3.01 10.83 28.87
CA LEU A 175 2.61 10.74 30.27
C LEU A 175 3.57 11.51 31.17
N GLN A 176 4.87 11.35 30.94
CA GLN A 176 5.91 12.03 31.70
C GLN A 176 5.85 13.54 31.51
N ASP A 177 5.71 14.02 30.26
CA ASP A 177 5.53 15.44 29.96
C ASP A 177 4.29 16.01 30.66
N ALA A 178 3.15 15.32 30.60
CA ALA A 178 1.92 15.75 31.24
C ALA A 178 2.06 15.81 32.77
N ALA A 179 2.69 14.81 33.39
CA ALA A 179 2.93 14.78 34.83
C ALA A 179 3.88 15.90 35.29
N HIS A 180 4.93 16.19 34.51
CA HIS A 180 5.86 17.30 34.79
C HIS A 180 5.17 18.65 34.68
N VAL A 181 4.39 18.88 33.62
CA VAL A 181 3.65 20.14 33.46
C VAL A 181 2.59 20.29 34.54
N ALA A 182 1.88 19.22 34.92
CA ALA A 182 0.92 19.26 36.01
C ALA A 182 1.59 19.62 37.36
N SER A 183 2.73 19.01 37.67
CA SER A 183 3.50 19.33 38.88
C SER A 183 4.05 20.76 38.86
N LYS A 184 4.40 21.27 37.67
CA LYS A 184 4.82 22.67 37.49
C LYS A 184 3.64 23.63 37.71
N VAL A 185 2.46 23.32 37.18
CA VAL A 185 1.23 24.09 37.39
C VAL A 185 0.88 24.14 38.88
N ASP A 186 0.96 23.03 39.62
CA ASP A 186 0.71 23.02 41.07
C ASP A 186 1.65 23.99 41.82
N LYS A 187 2.95 23.93 41.51
CA LYS A 187 3.96 24.79 42.16
C LYS A 187 3.71 26.27 41.86
N LEU A 188 3.46 26.60 40.60
CA LEU A 188 3.20 27.98 40.20
C LEU A 188 1.87 28.50 40.78
N LEU A 189 0.84 27.65 40.88
CA LEU A 189 -0.41 27.99 41.56
C LEU A 189 -0.20 28.18 43.07
N ALA A 190 0.63 27.38 43.72
CA ALA A 190 0.97 27.56 45.12
C ALA A 190 1.71 28.89 45.37
N GLU A 191 2.62 29.29 44.48
CA GLU A 191 3.31 30.59 44.52
C GLU A 191 2.33 31.77 44.36
N VAL A 192 1.35 31.62 43.46
CA VAL A 192 0.23 32.55 43.25
C VAL A 192 -0.59 32.73 44.53
N LEU A 193 -0.92 31.64 45.23
CA LEU A 193 -1.70 31.64 46.47
C LEU A 193 -0.93 32.26 47.66
N GLN A 194 0.38 32.08 47.74
CA GLN A 194 1.20 32.70 48.79
C GLN A 194 1.31 34.23 48.66
N GLY A 195 0.99 34.78 47.48
CA GLY A 195 0.99 36.22 47.22
C GLY A 195 -0.37 36.91 47.37
N GLU A 196 -1.37 36.29 48.02
CA GLU A 196 -2.73 36.85 48.20
C GLU A 196 -2.83 37.92 49.30
N GLY A 197 -1.97 38.94 49.24
CA GLY A 197 -2.13 40.19 50.01
C GLY A 197 -2.86 41.27 49.20
N GLU A 198 -3.16 42.43 49.81
CA GLU A 198 -3.57 43.62 49.04
C GLU A 198 -2.41 44.05 48.13
N VAL A 199 -2.46 43.64 46.87
CA VAL A 199 -1.39 43.86 45.91
C VAL A 199 -1.62 45.20 45.20
N GLN A 200 -0.71 46.17 45.38
CA GLN A 200 -0.76 47.48 44.72
C GLN A 200 0.46 47.72 43.82
N GLY A 201 0.27 48.40 42.69
CA GLY A 201 1.35 48.89 41.84
C GLY A 201 2.27 47.81 41.27
N GLN A 202 3.58 47.89 41.51
CA GLN A 202 4.59 46.98 40.94
C GLN A 202 4.40 45.50 41.34
N GLN A 203 3.79 45.24 42.49
CA GLN A 203 3.47 43.87 42.92
C GLN A 203 2.32 43.28 42.09
N LEU A 204 1.40 44.13 41.61
CA LEU A 204 0.25 43.72 40.81
C LEU A 204 0.68 43.38 39.38
N ASP A 205 1.66 44.10 38.83
CA ASP A 205 2.30 43.75 37.56
C ASP A 205 3.05 42.42 37.61
N SER A 206 3.85 42.18 38.66
CA SER A 206 4.59 40.93 38.81
C SER A 206 3.65 39.73 39.01
N ARG A 207 2.56 39.92 39.78
CA ARG A 207 1.49 38.94 39.97
C ARG A 207 0.76 38.63 38.65
N SER A 208 0.47 39.65 37.84
CA SER A 208 -0.21 39.49 36.54
C SER A 208 0.66 38.76 35.52
N ARG A 209 1.98 39.02 35.50
CA ARG A 209 2.94 38.26 34.69
C ARG A 209 3.04 36.79 35.10
N LEU A 210 3.01 36.51 36.41
CA LEU A 210 2.99 35.14 36.90
C LEU A 210 1.72 34.43 36.42
N LEU A 211 0.55 35.08 36.53
CA LEU A 211 -0.72 34.53 36.06
C LEU A 211 -0.70 34.22 34.56
N GLU A 212 -0.19 35.11 33.71
CA GLU A 212 -0.02 34.85 32.27
C GLU A 212 0.83 33.60 31.99
N ARG A 213 1.93 33.44 32.75
CA ARG A 213 2.80 32.27 32.64
C ARG A 213 2.07 30.99 33.07
N VAL A 214 1.38 31.00 34.20
CA VAL A 214 0.64 29.82 34.67
C VAL A 214 -0.51 29.48 33.72
N ALA A 215 -1.21 30.49 33.20
CA ALA A 215 -2.23 30.37 32.18
C ALA A 215 -1.74 29.61 30.93
N SER A 216 -0.54 29.97 30.45
CA SER A 216 0.10 29.29 29.32
C SER A 216 0.47 27.82 29.63
N GLU A 217 0.91 27.52 30.86
CA GLU A 217 1.22 26.15 31.28
C GLU A 217 -0.05 25.29 31.48
N VAL A 218 -1.14 25.87 31.97
CA VAL A 218 -2.46 25.19 32.07
C VAL A 218 -3.00 24.87 30.67
N SER A 219 -2.84 25.79 29.72
CA SER A 219 -3.19 25.55 28.31
C SER A 219 -2.36 24.43 27.69
N ARG A 220 -1.05 24.42 27.96
CA ARG A 220 -0.13 23.34 27.56
C ARG A 220 -0.51 22.00 28.19
N LEU A 221 -0.91 21.98 29.45
CA LEU A 221 -1.38 20.76 30.12
C LEU A 221 -2.65 20.22 29.47
N ASN A 222 -3.60 21.11 29.16
CA ASN A 222 -4.83 20.75 28.45
C ASN A 222 -4.52 20.19 27.05
N PHE A 223 -3.51 20.73 26.35
CA PHE A 223 -3.03 20.16 25.09
C PHE A 223 -2.54 18.72 25.23
N TYR A 224 -1.71 18.43 26.25
CA TYR A 224 -1.22 17.06 26.48
C TYR A 224 -2.35 16.08 26.86
N CYS A 225 -3.30 16.50 27.70
CA CYS A 225 -4.49 15.69 28.02
C CYS A 225 -5.35 15.43 26.77
N ASN A 226 -5.51 16.44 25.90
CA ASN A 226 -6.23 16.25 24.64
C ASN A 226 -5.52 15.32 23.67
N LYS A 227 -4.18 15.36 23.63
CA LYS A 227 -3.36 14.47 22.80
C LYS A 227 -3.39 13.02 23.28
N GLY A 228 -3.59 12.80 24.59
CA GLY A 228 -3.65 11.48 25.23
C GLY A 228 -5.05 10.91 25.42
N LYS A 229 -6.09 11.47 24.79
CA LYS A 229 -7.48 11.01 24.92
C LYS A 229 -7.61 9.50 24.69
N GLY A 230 -8.30 8.82 25.62
CA GLY A 230 -8.55 7.39 25.56
C GLY A 230 -7.57 6.52 26.36
N LEU A 231 -6.56 7.11 27.02
CA LEU A 231 -5.75 6.41 28.02
C LEU A 231 -6.27 6.71 29.45
N PRO A 232 -6.33 5.71 30.34
CA PRO A 232 -6.93 5.86 31.67
C PRO A 232 -6.26 6.95 32.53
N PHE A 233 -4.94 7.12 32.38
CA PHE A 233 -4.19 8.17 33.07
C PHE A 233 -4.72 9.57 32.77
N PHE A 234 -5.09 9.86 31.51
CA PHE A 234 -5.57 11.19 31.15
C PHE A 234 -7.01 11.42 31.58
N ASP A 235 -7.83 10.37 31.62
CA ASP A 235 -9.19 10.44 32.15
C ASP A 235 -9.19 10.76 33.67
N GLU A 236 -8.26 10.15 34.43
CA GLU A 236 -8.03 10.47 35.85
C GLU A 236 -7.47 11.87 36.07
N MET A 237 -6.62 12.36 35.16
CA MET A 237 -6.03 13.71 35.25
C MET A 237 -7.00 14.82 34.85
N GLN A 238 -8.01 14.53 34.04
CA GLN A 238 -8.99 15.51 33.56
C GLN A 238 -9.69 16.33 34.67
N PRO A 239 -10.20 15.74 35.78
CA PRO A 239 -10.79 16.52 36.87
C PRO A 239 -9.79 17.49 37.50
N ARG A 240 -8.52 17.09 37.60
CA ARG A 240 -7.45 17.95 38.13
C ARG A 240 -7.15 19.12 37.20
N VAL A 241 -7.08 18.90 35.88
CA VAL A 241 -6.93 19.98 34.89
C VAL A 241 -8.10 20.96 34.96
N ASN A 242 -9.33 20.46 35.08
CA ASN A 242 -10.52 21.28 35.22
C ASN A 242 -10.48 22.12 36.52
N ALA A 243 -9.93 21.57 37.61
CA ALA A 243 -9.73 22.31 38.85
C ALA A 243 -8.71 23.45 38.67
N HIS A 244 -7.56 23.19 38.03
CA HIS A 244 -6.57 24.22 37.72
C HIS A 244 -7.12 25.32 36.81
N TYR A 245 -7.94 24.96 35.81
CA TYR A 245 -8.62 25.92 34.95
C TYR A 245 -9.55 26.85 35.74
N LYS A 246 -10.38 26.29 36.62
CA LYS A 246 -11.28 27.06 37.49
C LYS A 246 -10.52 27.99 38.43
N GLN A 247 -9.47 27.49 39.09
CA GLN A 247 -8.61 28.30 39.97
C GLN A 247 -7.96 29.45 39.19
N MET A 248 -7.42 29.16 38.02
CA MET A 248 -6.80 30.17 37.17
C MET A 248 -7.80 31.25 36.73
N SER A 249 -8.98 30.86 36.23
CA SER A 249 -10.03 31.82 35.82
C SER A 249 -10.44 32.73 36.97
N MET A 250 -10.58 32.19 38.20
CA MET A 250 -10.88 32.98 39.41
C MET A 250 -9.78 33.98 39.79
N HIS A 251 -8.50 33.57 39.77
CA HIS A 251 -7.40 34.48 40.09
C HIS A 251 -7.21 35.56 39.03
N LEU A 252 -7.42 35.20 37.76
CA LEU A 252 -7.31 36.12 36.63
C LEU A 252 -8.43 37.17 36.67
N GLN A 253 -9.64 36.77 37.06
CA GLN A 253 -10.76 37.69 37.26
C GLN A 253 -10.46 38.69 38.38
N THR A 254 -10.01 38.20 39.54
CA THR A 254 -9.65 39.05 40.67
C THR A 254 -8.53 40.04 40.32
N ALA A 255 -7.48 39.56 39.64
CA ALA A 255 -6.36 40.39 39.20
C ALA A 255 -6.79 41.44 38.16
N LEU A 256 -7.65 41.07 37.20
CA LEU A 256 -8.14 42.00 36.18
C LEU A 256 -8.99 43.12 36.80
N VAL A 257 -9.85 42.79 37.77
CA VAL A 257 -10.65 43.81 38.48
C VAL A 257 -9.75 44.77 39.27
N ALA A 258 -8.71 44.26 39.93
CA ALA A 258 -7.74 45.10 40.63
C ALA A 258 -6.94 45.99 39.65
N ALA A 259 -6.49 45.44 38.52
CA ALA A 259 -5.76 46.18 37.49
C ALA A 259 -6.62 47.30 36.86
N LEU A 260 -7.91 47.05 36.64
CA LEU A 260 -8.86 48.04 36.13
C LEU A 260 -9.14 49.16 37.14
N LYS A 261 -9.16 48.85 38.44
CA LYS A 261 -9.31 49.87 39.51
C LYS A 261 -8.09 50.77 39.63
N GLU A 262 -6.88 50.21 39.51
CA GLU A 262 -5.62 50.97 39.58
C GLU A 262 -5.23 51.66 38.25
N ALA A 263 -6.01 51.44 37.18
CA ALA A 263 -5.71 51.91 35.82
C ALA A 263 -4.32 51.51 35.31
N ASN A 264 -3.79 50.37 35.78
CA ASN A 264 -2.48 49.88 35.39
C ASN A 264 -2.56 49.13 34.05
N GLN A 265 -2.04 49.75 32.98
CA GLN A 265 -2.13 49.20 31.63
C GLN A 265 -1.35 47.88 31.48
N SER A 266 -0.14 47.76 32.04
CA SER A 266 0.67 46.54 31.87
C SER A 266 0.00 45.33 32.50
N ALA A 267 -0.56 45.49 33.70
CA ALA A 267 -1.28 44.43 34.38
C ALA A 267 -2.52 43.98 33.62
N VAL A 268 -3.29 44.92 33.07
CA VAL A 268 -4.45 44.61 32.21
C VAL A 268 -4.01 43.80 30.99
N PHE A 269 -2.93 44.20 30.30
CA PHE A 269 -2.41 43.45 29.15
C PHE A 269 -2.01 42.01 29.54
N HIS A 270 -1.26 41.83 30.63
CA HIS A 270 -0.86 40.50 31.10
C HIS A 270 -2.07 39.63 31.48
N CYS A 271 -3.08 40.19 32.13
CA CYS A 271 -4.32 39.48 32.43
C CYS A 271 -5.10 39.07 31.16
N LEU A 272 -5.19 39.96 30.17
CA LEU A 272 -5.85 39.68 28.89
C LEU A 272 -5.09 38.61 28.08
N HIS A 273 -3.76 38.66 28.06
CA HIS A 273 -2.93 37.60 27.49
C HIS A 273 -3.15 36.26 28.21
N GLY A 274 -3.27 36.26 29.53
CA GLY A 274 -3.66 35.09 30.31
C GLY A 274 -5.02 34.53 29.88
N TYR A 275 -6.04 35.37 29.71
CA TYR A 275 -7.37 34.94 29.28
C TYR A 275 -7.34 34.35 27.86
N SER A 276 -6.56 34.98 26.96
CA SER A 276 -6.33 34.46 25.62
C SER A 276 -5.61 33.11 25.63
N ALA A 277 -4.64 32.90 26.53
CA ALA A 277 -3.92 31.64 26.65
C ALA A 277 -4.81 30.50 27.16
N LEU A 278 -5.76 30.78 28.07
CA LEU A 278 -6.77 29.82 28.52
C LEU A 278 -7.84 29.54 27.45
N GLY A 279 -8.04 30.46 26.51
CA GLY A 279 -9.18 30.43 25.59
C GLY A 279 -10.50 30.92 26.20
N ASP A 280 -10.44 31.65 27.32
CA ASP A 280 -11.62 32.17 28.04
C ASP A 280 -11.87 33.65 27.71
N SER A 281 -12.17 33.94 26.45
CA SER A 281 -12.48 35.31 26.00
C SER A 281 -13.81 35.84 26.54
N ALA A 282 -14.78 34.95 26.76
CA ALA A 282 -16.09 35.28 27.30
C ALA A 282 -16.00 35.77 28.76
N GLY A 283 -15.24 35.09 29.62
CA GLY A 283 -15.04 35.49 31.01
C GLY A 283 -14.33 36.85 31.14
N ALA A 284 -13.39 37.14 30.24
CA ALA A 284 -12.72 38.44 30.17
C ALA A 284 -13.71 39.57 29.81
N GLU A 285 -14.52 39.36 28.77
CA GLU A 285 -15.52 40.33 28.32
C GLU A 285 -16.56 40.61 29.40
N GLU A 286 -17.06 39.57 30.07
CA GLU A 286 -18.01 39.70 31.17
C GLU A 286 -17.43 40.51 32.34
N THR A 287 -16.19 40.23 32.72
CA THR A 287 -15.50 40.94 33.80
C THR A 287 -15.35 42.43 33.49
N ILE A 288 -14.94 42.78 32.27
CA ILE A 288 -14.80 44.17 31.79
C ILE A 288 -16.17 44.86 31.71
N ARG A 289 -17.17 44.16 31.18
CA ARG A 289 -18.54 44.67 31.05
C ARG A 289 -19.11 45.07 32.41
N LEU A 290 -18.93 44.22 33.42
CA LEU A 290 -19.45 44.45 34.77
C LEU A 290 -18.69 45.55 35.52
N HIS A 291 -17.36 45.59 35.44
CA HIS A 291 -16.55 46.44 36.33
C HIS A 291 -16.15 47.79 35.72
N SER A 292 -16.10 47.91 34.39
CA SER A 292 -15.70 49.16 33.72
C SER A 292 -16.84 49.74 32.90
N VAL A 293 -17.49 48.94 32.05
CA VAL A 293 -18.50 49.45 31.11
C VAL A 293 -19.81 49.80 31.81
N ALA A 294 -20.36 48.92 32.65
CA ALA A 294 -21.61 49.17 33.39
C ALA A 294 -21.58 50.45 34.23
N PRO A 295 -20.56 50.74 35.07
CA PRO A 295 -20.53 51.99 35.84
C PRO A 295 -20.34 53.24 34.97
N LEU A 296 -19.58 53.15 33.87
CA LEU A 296 -19.44 54.26 32.90
C LEU A 296 -20.76 54.56 32.19
N VAL A 297 -21.48 53.52 31.76
CA VAL A 297 -22.79 53.69 31.13
C VAL A 297 -23.79 54.27 32.13
N GLN A 298 -23.79 53.80 33.38
CA GLN A 298 -24.67 54.35 34.43
C GLN A 298 -24.36 55.82 34.72
N SER A 299 -23.09 56.24 34.76
CA SER A 299 -22.73 57.64 34.99
C SER A 299 -23.10 58.54 33.82
N VAL A 300 -22.89 58.09 32.58
CA VAL A 300 -23.30 58.81 31.37
C VAL A 300 -24.82 58.92 31.29
N VAL A 301 -25.55 57.83 31.52
CA VAL A 301 -27.02 57.83 31.53
C VAL A 301 -27.55 58.73 32.65
N ALA A 302 -26.98 58.68 33.87
CA ALA A 302 -27.36 59.57 34.97
C ALA A 302 -27.09 61.06 34.65
N SER A 303 -26.00 61.36 33.93
CA SER A 303 -25.69 62.71 33.48
C SER A 303 -26.68 63.22 32.41
N HIS A 304 -27.17 62.34 31.53
CA HIS A 304 -28.17 62.68 30.53
C HIS A 304 -29.61 62.74 31.07
N THR A 305 -29.95 61.95 32.10
CA THR A 305 -31.28 61.99 32.73
C THR A 305 -31.44 63.16 33.71
N SER A 306 -30.34 63.62 34.33
CA SER A 306 -30.33 64.84 35.15
C SER A 306 -30.32 66.14 34.33
N ALA A 307 -29.83 66.09 33.08
CA ALA A 307 -30.11 67.10 32.06
C ALA A 307 -31.52 66.88 31.48
N GLY A 308 -32.56 67.25 32.23
CA GLY A 308 -33.97 66.95 31.91
C GLY A 308 -34.43 67.32 30.49
N PRO A 309 -35.58 66.76 30.04
CA PRO A 309 -36.07 66.92 28.67
C PRO A 309 -36.29 68.39 28.36
N ARG A 310 -35.55 68.95 27.40
CA ARG A 310 -35.86 70.27 26.86
C ARG A 310 -37.29 70.22 26.31
N ALA A 311 -38.15 71.04 26.91
CA ALA A 311 -39.57 71.15 26.67
C ALA A 311 -39.91 71.12 25.17
N GLY A 312 -40.99 70.39 24.88
CA GLY A 312 -41.49 70.13 23.54
C GLY A 312 -41.73 71.40 22.73
N HIS A 313 -41.33 71.32 21.47
CA HIS A 313 -42.00 72.09 20.42
C HIS A 313 -43.26 71.31 20.03
N SER A 314 -44.41 71.88 20.40
CA SER A 314 -45.75 71.45 20.02
C SER A 314 -45.91 71.42 18.51
N LEU A 315 -46.21 70.25 17.95
CA LEU A 315 -46.80 70.13 16.61
C LEU A 315 -48.33 70.03 16.75
N PRO A 316 -49.09 70.72 15.89
CA PRO A 316 -50.53 70.86 16.07
C PRO A 316 -51.27 69.58 15.69
N ARG A 317 -52.26 69.29 16.51
CA ARG A 317 -53.28 68.26 16.37
C ARG A 317 -53.99 68.41 15.02
N SER A 318 -54.09 67.33 14.25
CA SER A 318 -55.09 67.18 13.18
C SER A 318 -55.80 65.83 13.30
N PRO A 319 -57.06 65.74 12.86
CA PRO A 319 -58.02 64.74 13.31
C PRO A 319 -57.90 63.42 12.52
N GLY A 320 -58.40 62.32 13.11
CA GLY A 320 -58.58 61.03 12.41
C GLY A 320 -59.52 61.13 11.20
N PRO A 321 -59.84 60.04 10.47
CA PRO A 321 -60.02 58.65 10.95
C PRO A 321 -59.25 57.63 10.07
N SER A 322 -59.13 56.34 10.37
CA SER A 322 -60.13 55.33 10.01
C SER A 322 -59.59 53.93 10.31
N SER A 323 -60.48 53.09 10.82
CA SER A 323 -60.36 51.65 10.97
C SER A 323 -59.90 50.97 9.67
N CYS A 324 -58.86 50.15 9.73
CA CYS A 324 -58.63 49.06 8.78
C CYS A 324 -58.17 47.82 9.56
N ARG A 325 -59.03 46.80 9.51
CA ARG A 325 -58.78 45.41 9.93
C ARG A 325 -57.80 44.72 8.97
N LEU A 326 -57.37 43.54 9.42
CA LEU A 326 -56.73 42.43 8.68
C LEU A 326 -55.20 42.55 8.65
N GLY A 327 -54.42 41.52 8.96
CA GLY A 327 -54.75 40.14 9.26
C GLY A 327 -53.53 39.44 9.85
N SER A 328 -53.82 38.34 10.54
CA SER A 328 -52.90 37.27 10.91
C SER A 328 -51.89 36.95 9.80
N PHE A 329 -50.62 36.75 10.15
CA PHE A 329 -49.83 35.63 9.63
C PHE A 329 -48.57 35.43 10.50
N ARG A 330 -48.58 34.35 11.28
CA ARG A 330 -47.40 33.57 11.73
C ARG A 330 -47.35 32.34 10.80
N PRO A 331 -46.27 31.53 10.76
CA PRO A 331 -45.04 31.59 11.55
C PRO A 331 -43.79 32.03 10.77
#